data_AF-A0A8H7PTN7-F1
#
_entry.id   AF-A0A8H7PTN7-F1
#
_cell.length_a   1.000
_cell.length_b   1.000
_cell.length_c   1.000
_cell.angle_alpha   90.00
_cell.angle_beta   90.00
_cell.angle_gamma   90.00
#
_symmetry.space_group_name_H-M   'P 1'
#
loop_
_entity.id
_entity.type
_entity.pdbx_description
1 polymer ?
#
loop_
_entity_poly.entity_id
_entity_poly.type
_entity_poly.pdbx_seq_one_letter_code
_entity_poly.pdbx_strand_id
1 'polypeptide(L)'
;MDPIKVLELQSLTKVANEKKENEGVEASIPYLAKIVHVLDTHTSQLSQNTTTPSIQAIEHMAIYARKDYADALFATHRYTECEVQMGLVCRTLERYIKREDIADDSRRDLQSKLLVCYPRWADCYENLGNSHLASKVRQRTQKFQGQTVT
;
A
#
# COMPACT_ATOMS: atom_id res chain seq x y z
N MET A 1 -13.83 -10.80 -9.49
CA MET A 1 -14.28 -10.30 -8.18
C MET A 1 -15.79 -10.46 -8.08
N ASP A 2 -16.30 -10.87 -6.92
CA ASP A 2 -17.74 -11.00 -6.67
C ASP A 2 -18.41 -9.61 -6.80
N PRO A 3 -19.50 -9.45 -7.59
CA PRO A 3 -20.22 -8.18 -7.76
C PRO A 3 -20.62 -7.52 -6.44
N ILE A 4 -20.97 -8.32 -5.41
CA ILE A 4 -21.37 -7.80 -4.10
C ILE A 4 -20.18 -7.11 -3.42
N LYS A 5 -18.98 -7.69 -3.51
CA LYS A 5 -17.75 -7.10 -2.95
C LYS A 5 -17.32 -5.84 -3.70
N VAL A 6 -17.55 -5.78 -5.01
CA VAL A 6 -17.28 -4.56 -5.79
C VAL A 6 -18.18 -3.42 -5.31
N LEU A 7 -19.48 -3.70 -5.11
CA LEU A 7 -20.43 -2.72 -4.61
C LEU A 7 -20.06 -2.28 -3.18
N GLU A 8 -19.69 -3.21 -2.30
CA GLU A 8 -19.24 -2.92 -0.94
C GLU A 8 -18.02 -1.96 -0.95
N LEU A 9 -17.01 -2.23 -1.79
CA LEU A 9 -15.85 -1.36 -1.92
C LEU A 9 -16.20 0.04 -2.43
N GLN A 10 -17.10 0.13 -3.41
CA GLN A 10 -17.55 1.43 -3.94
C GLN A 10 -18.27 2.24 -2.87
N SER A 11 -19.19 1.63 -2.13
CA SER A 11 -19.89 2.28 -1.03
C SER A 11 -18.93 2.71 0.08
N LEU A 12 -18.00 1.85 0.50
CA LEU A 12 -17.01 2.19 1.51
C LEU A 12 -16.08 3.32 1.07
N THR A 13 -15.65 3.32 -0.19
CA THR A 13 -14.79 4.39 -0.74
C THR A 13 -15.51 5.72 -0.73
N LYS A 14 -16.79 5.74 -1.14
CA LYS A 14 -17.63 6.95 -1.09
C LYS A 14 -17.74 7.47 0.35
N VAL A 15 -18.09 6.60 1.30
CA VAL A 15 -18.23 7.00 2.71
C VAL A 15 -16.91 7.47 3.30
N ALA A 16 -15.79 6.82 2.98
CA ALA A 16 -14.47 7.25 3.44
C ALA A 16 -14.15 8.68 2.98
N ASN A 17 -14.46 9.00 1.71
CA ASN A 17 -14.26 10.35 1.17
C ASN A 17 -15.19 11.38 1.81
N GLU A 18 -16.49 11.07 1.92
CA GLU A 18 -17.47 11.96 2.59
C GLU A 18 -17.07 12.25 4.04
N LYS A 19 -16.59 11.25 4.77
CA LYS A 19 -16.10 11.42 6.15
C LYS A 19 -14.84 12.26 6.21
N LYS A 20 -13.90 12.04 5.29
CA LYS A 20 -12.68 12.83 5.18
C LYS A 20 -12.97 14.31 4.93
N GLU A 21 -13.93 14.60 4.04
CA GLU A 21 -14.29 15.96 3.66
C GLU A 21 -15.06 16.71 4.76
N ASN A 22 -15.98 16.04 5.45
CA ASN A 22 -16.86 16.67 6.42
C ASN A 22 -16.30 16.70 7.85
N GLU A 23 -15.58 15.66 8.25
CA GLU A 23 -15.16 15.42 9.63
C GLU A 23 -13.63 15.30 9.76
N GLY A 24 -12.90 15.39 8.65
CA GLY A 24 -11.44 15.30 8.61
C GLY A 24 -10.90 13.89 8.43
N VAL A 25 -9.57 13.79 8.27
CA VAL A 25 -8.88 12.54 7.90
C VAL A 25 -9.12 11.42 8.91
N GLU A 26 -9.14 11.74 10.21
CA GLU A 26 -9.33 10.75 11.26
C GLU A 26 -10.66 9.99 11.14
N ALA A 27 -11.74 10.68 10.76
CA ALA A 27 -13.06 10.09 10.59
C ALA A 27 -13.13 9.08 9.43
N SER A 28 -12.23 9.17 8.45
CA SER A 28 -12.16 8.24 7.32
C SER A 28 -11.40 6.93 7.61
N ILE A 29 -10.55 6.92 8.65
CA ILE A 29 -9.66 5.79 8.98
C ILE A 29 -10.41 4.46 9.13
N PRO A 30 -11.55 4.36 9.86
CA PRO A 30 -12.23 3.08 10.01
C PRO A 30 -12.71 2.48 8.69
N TYR A 31 -13.12 3.34 7.75
CA TYR A 31 -13.59 2.94 6.43
C TYR A 31 -12.43 2.53 5.53
N LEU A 32 -11.31 3.27 5.56
CA LEU A 32 -10.08 2.88 4.87
C LEU A 32 -9.56 1.52 5.38
N ALA A 33 -9.55 1.30 6.69
CA ALA A 33 -9.18 0.02 7.29
C ALA A 33 -10.09 -1.12 6.81
N LYS A 34 -11.41 -0.88 6.71
CA LYS A 34 -12.37 -1.86 6.21
C LYS A 34 -12.15 -2.18 4.72
N ILE A 35 -11.88 -1.18 3.88
CA ILE A 35 -11.52 -1.38 2.46
C ILE A 35 -10.31 -2.30 2.34
N VAL A 36 -9.24 -2.02 3.09
CA VAL A 36 -8.03 -2.86 3.11
C VAL A 36 -8.36 -4.29 3.52
N HIS A 37 -9.15 -4.47 4.59
CA HIS A 37 -9.54 -5.80 5.05
C HIS A 37 -10.34 -6.61 4.03
N VAL A 38 -11.30 -5.97 3.34
CA VAL A 38 -12.10 -6.62 2.29
C VAL A 38 -11.20 -7.06 1.12
N LEU A 39 -10.27 -6.20 0.71
CA LEU A 39 -9.32 -6.51 -0.36
C LEU A 39 -8.35 -7.63 0.04
N ASP A 40 -7.77 -7.58 1.24
CA ASP A 40 -6.87 -8.64 1.74
C ASP A 40 -7.55 -10.00 1.83
N THR A 41 -8.79 -10.01 2.35
CA THR A 41 -9.59 -11.23 2.44
C THR A 41 -9.86 -11.79 1.05
N HIS A 42 -10.15 -10.92 0.08
CA HIS A 42 -10.41 -11.35 -1.28
C HIS A 42 -9.14 -11.88 -1.98
N THR A 43 -8.01 -11.19 -1.84
CA THR A 43 -6.71 -11.64 -2.35
C THR A 43 -6.34 -13.02 -1.77
N SER A 44 -6.51 -13.21 -0.46
CA SER A 44 -6.21 -14.47 0.22
C SER A 44 -7.09 -15.61 -0.30
N GLN A 45 -8.40 -15.37 -0.46
CA GLN A 45 -9.33 -16.35 -1.00
C GLN A 45 -9.04 -16.74 -2.46
N LEU A 46 -8.55 -15.79 -3.27
CA LEU A 46 -8.21 -16.06 -4.67
C LEU A 46 -6.88 -16.80 -4.81
N SER A 47 -5.88 -16.46 -3.99
CA SER A 47 -4.57 -17.12 -3.99
C SER A 47 -4.64 -18.63 -3.72
N GLN A 48 -5.69 -19.08 -3.02
CA GLN A 48 -5.94 -20.49 -2.72
C GLN A 48 -6.62 -21.24 -3.88
N ASN A 49 -7.25 -20.53 -4.82
CA ASN A 49 -8.25 -21.12 -5.72
C ASN A 49 -7.96 -20.91 -7.21
N THR A 50 -7.03 -20.02 -7.63
CA THR A 50 -6.69 -19.84 -9.05
C THR A 50 -5.40 -19.05 -9.26
N THR A 51 -4.74 -19.21 -10.41
CA THR A 51 -3.67 -18.32 -10.92
C THR A 51 -4.18 -17.62 -12.18
N THR A 52 -4.99 -16.57 -12.01
CA THR A 52 -5.56 -15.82 -13.13
C THR A 52 -5.17 -14.33 -13.08
N PRO A 53 -5.10 -13.63 -14.23
CA PRO A 53 -4.76 -12.20 -14.32
C PRO A 53 -5.68 -11.27 -13.49
N SER A 54 -6.84 -11.76 -13.06
CA SER A 54 -7.73 -11.05 -12.13
C SER A 54 -7.11 -10.83 -10.74
N ILE A 55 -6.17 -11.68 -10.32
CA ILE A 55 -5.51 -11.60 -9.02
C ILE A 55 -4.56 -10.41 -8.97
N GLN A 56 -3.78 -10.17 -10.03
CA GLN A 56 -2.86 -9.04 -10.10
C GLN A 56 -3.60 -7.71 -9.97
N ALA A 57 -4.74 -7.54 -10.64
CA ALA A 57 -5.54 -6.31 -10.53
C ALA A 57 -6.03 -6.05 -9.09
N ILE A 58 -6.45 -7.11 -8.38
CA ILE A 58 -6.94 -7.02 -7.01
C ILE A 58 -5.79 -6.76 -6.03
N GLU A 59 -4.64 -7.39 -6.24
CA GLU A 59 -3.43 -7.15 -5.46
C GLU A 59 -2.95 -5.70 -5.62
N HIS A 60 -2.99 -5.15 -6.84
CA HIS A 60 -2.71 -3.73 -7.06
C HIS A 60 -3.70 -2.83 -6.33
N MET A 61 -5.01 -3.10 -6.38
CA MET A 61 -6.01 -2.34 -5.62
C MET A 61 -5.74 -2.41 -4.10
N ALA A 62 -5.36 -3.57 -3.58
CA ALA A 62 -5.02 -3.76 -2.16
C ALA A 62 -3.80 -2.90 -1.75
N ILE A 63 -2.79 -2.80 -2.62
CA ILE A 63 -1.61 -1.95 -2.38
C ILE A 63 -2.02 -0.48 -2.27
N TYR A 64 -2.85 0.02 -3.18
CA TYR A 64 -3.30 1.42 -3.16
C TYR A 64 -4.17 1.73 -1.94
N ALA A 65 -5.16 0.89 -1.65
CA ALA A 65 -5.99 1.07 -0.47
C ALA A 65 -5.16 1.07 0.83
N ARG A 66 -4.15 0.20 0.92
CA ARG A 66 -3.25 0.15 2.07
C ARG A 66 -2.36 1.38 2.17
N LYS A 67 -1.88 1.90 1.03
CA LYS A 67 -1.14 3.16 0.98
C LYS A 67 -2.01 4.32 1.48
N ASP A 68 -3.24 4.44 1.00
CA ASP A 68 -4.15 5.53 1.40
C ASP A 68 -4.50 5.45 2.90
N TYR A 69 -4.70 4.23 3.40
CA TYR A 69 -4.86 3.98 4.83
C TYR A 69 -3.61 4.39 5.63
N ALA A 70 -2.41 4.01 5.16
CA ALA A 70 -1.16 4.39 5.80
C ALA A 70 -0.95 5.91 5.80
N ASP A 71 -1.26 6.60 4.70
CA ASP A 71 -1.15 8.06 4.60
C ASP A 71 -2.13 8.75 5.58
N ALA A 72 -3.35 8.22 5.75
CA ALA A 72 -4.30 8.72 6.75
C ALA A 72 -3.82 8.50 8.20
N LEU A 73 -3.22 7.34 8.49
CA LEU A 73 -2.58 7.08 9.78
C LEU A 73 -1.41 8.02 10.05
N PHE A 74 -0.59 8.30 9.04
CA PHE A 74 0.51 9.25 9.16
C PHE A 74 0.01 10.67 9.47
N ALA A 75 -1.02 11.12 8.74
CA ALA A 75 -1.62 12.44 8.92
C ALA A 75 -2.25 12.65 10.31
N THR A 76 -2.60 11.55 10.99
CA THR A 76 -3.16 11.56 12.35
C THR A 76 -2.12 11.17 13.41
N HIS A 77 -0.83 11.20 13.08
CA HIS A 77 0.29 10.88 13.98
C HIS A 77 0.27 9.46 14.56
N ARG A 78 -0.46 8.53 13.93
CA ARG A 78 -0.51 7.11 14.30
C ARG A 78 0.67 6.36 13.67
N TYR A 79 1.88 6.79 14.00
CA TYR A 79 3.11 6.37 13.32
C TYR A 79 3.42 4.88 13.44
N THR A 80 3.09 4.25 14.57
CA THR A 80 3.27 2.79 14.76
C THR A 80 2.42 2.00 13.76
N GLU A 81 1.16 2.36 13.60
CA GLU A 81 0.27 1.68 12.67
C GLU A 81 0.64 2.00 11.21
N CYS A 82 0.98 3.26 10.94
CA CYS A 82 1.46 3.67 9.63
C CYS A 82 2.71 2.88 9.21
N GLU A 83 3.67 2.68 10.12
CA GLU A 83 4.89 1.90 9.86
C GLU A 83 4.56 0.48 9.42
N VAL A 84 3.64 -0.20 10.13
CA VAL A 84 3.24 -1.57 9.79
C VAL A 84 2.62 -1.62 8.40
N GLN A 85 1.68 -0.71 8.11
CA GLN A 85 0.97 -0.67 6.83
C GLN A 85 1.92 -0.32 5.68
N MET A 86 2.76 0.70 5.84
CA MET A 86 3.68 1.16 4.81
C MET A 86 4.81 0.15 4.57
N GLY A 87 5.29 -0.52 5.62
CA GLY A 87 6.24 -1.62 5.51
C GLY A 87 5.67 -2.81 4.71
N LEU A 88 4.38 -3.14 4.89
CA LEU A 88 3.70 -4.15 4.08
C LEU A 88 3.60 -3.71 2.60
N VAL A 89 3.22 -2.46 2.34
CA VAL A 89 3.19 -1.90 0.96
C VAL A 89 4.56 -2.02 0.30
N CYS A 90 5.62 -1.52 0.94
CA CYS A 90 6.97 -1.52 0.37
C CYS A 90 7.47 -2.94 0.11
N ARG A 91 7.36 -3.86 1.09
CA ARG A 91 7.80 -5.26 0.92
C ARG A 91 7.03 -5.99 -0.17
N THR A 92 5.76 -5.66 -0.34
CA THR A 92 4.90 -6.26 -1.38
C THR A 92 5.35 -5.78 -2.76
N LEU A 93 5.54 -4.47 -2.93
CA LEU A 93 6.09 -3.89 -4.17
C LEU A 93 7.49 -4.43 -4.49
N GLU A 94 8.39 -4.50 -3.50
CA GLU A 94 9.72 -5.11 -3.66
C GLU A 94 9.63 -6.55 -4.20
N ARG A 95 8.64 -7.33 -3.73
CA ARG A 95 8.43 -8.71 -4.18
C ARG A 95 7.95 -8.77 -5.64
N TYR A 96 7.02 -7.90 -6.05
CA TYR A 96 6.55 -7.86 -7.43
C TYR A 96 7.64 -7.44 -8.42
N ILE A 97 8.44 -6.43 -8.07
CA ILE A 97 9.53 -5.94 -8.94
C ILE A 97 10.55 -7.04 -9.23
N LYS A 98 10.79 -7.94 -8.27
CA LYS A 98 11.74 -9.06 -8.39
C LYS A 98 11.18 -10.27 -9.15
N ARG A 99 9.90 -10.27 -9.53
CA ARG A 99 9.37 -11.39 -10.31
C ARG A 99 9.92 -11.34 -11.74
N GLU A 100 10.25 -12.51 -12.28
CA GLU A 100 10.82 -12.66 -13.63
C GLU A 100 9.75 -12.53 -14.71
N ASP A 101 8.48 -12.79 -14.37
CA ASP A 101 7.33 -12.82 -15.30
C ASP A 101 6.69 -11.45 -15.54
N ILE A 102 7.17 -10.39 -14.89
CA ILE A 102 6.63 -9.05 -15.05
C ILE A 102 7.28 -8.31 -16.22
N ALA A 103 6.44 -7.70 -17.07
CA ALA A 103 6.92 -6.85 -18.16
C ALA A 103 7.73 -5.65 -17.63
N ASP A 104 8.74 -5.22 -18.40
CA ASP A 104 9.66 -4.14 -17.98
C ASP A 104 8.94 -2.82 -17.68
N ASP A 105 7.93 -2.45 -18.47
CA ASP A 105 7.15 -1.23 -18.24
C ASP A 105 6.38 -1.30 -16.91
N SER A 106 5.78 -2.45 -16.60
CA SER A 106 5.13 -2.68 -15.32
C SER A 106 6.13 -2.70 -14.16
N ARG A 107 7.34 -3.24 -14.38
CA ARG A 107 8.42 -3.20 -13.38
C ARG A 107 8.82 -1.76 -13.05
N ARG A 108 8.99 -0.90 -14.05
CA ARG A 108 9.33 0.52 -13.88
C ARG A 108 8.22 1.28 -13.16
N ASP A 109 6.97 1.04 -13.53
CA ASP A 109 5.81 1.63 -12.85
C ASP A 109 5.77 1.25 -11.36
N LEU A 110 5.96 -0.03 -11.02
CA LEU A 110 6.04 -0.49 -9.63
C LEU A 110 7.25 0.07 -8.88
N GLN A 111 8.41 0.17 -9.52
CA GLN A 111 9.59 0.82 -8.94
C GLN A 111 9.30 2.29 -8.61
N SER A 112 8.66 3.04 -9.52
CA SER A 112 8.31 4.44 -9.26
C SER A 112 7.43 4.59 -8.02
N LYS A 113 6.44 3.69 -7.85
CA LYS A 113 5.54 3.67 -6.68
C LYS A 113 6.28 3.31 -5.40
N LEU A 114 7.18 2.33 -5.45
CA LEU A 114 8.00 1.95 -4.31
C LEU A 114 8.88 3.12 -3.84
N LEU A 115 9.47 3.86 -4.78
CA LEU A 115 10.30 5.04 -4.48
C LEU A 115 9.50 6.18 -3.83
N VAL A 116 8.21 6.31 -4.10
CA VAL A 116 7.32 7.26 -3.41
C VAL A 116 6.96 6.78 -1.98
N CYS A 117 6.89 5.46 -1.75
CA CYS A 117 6.51 4.89 -0.46
C CYS A 117 7.67 4.88 0.56
N TYR A 118 8.91 4.65 0.10
CA TYR A 118 10.06 4.56 1.00
C TYR A 118 10.29 5.80 1.89
N PRO A 119 10.22 7.06 1.39
CA PRO A 119 10.33 8.24 2.23
C PRO A 119 9.32 8.23 3.37
N ARG A 120 8.05 7.94 3.08
CA ARG A 120 7.00 7.87 4.10
C ARG A 120 7.31 6.81 5.16
N TRP A 121 7.81 5.64 4.75
CA TRP A 121 8.19 4.59 5.70
C TRP A 121 9.39 4.99 6.57
N ALA A 122 10.39 5.66 5.98
CA ALA A 122 11.52 6.20 6.73
C ALA A 122 11.08 7.28 7.72
N ASP A 123 10.16 8.17 7.32
CA ASP A 123 9.61 9.21 8.19
C ASP A 123 8.85 8.61 9.38
N CYS A 124 8.15 7.49 9.20
CA CYS A 124 7.53 6.78 10.34
C CYS A 124 8.58 6.36 11.36
N TYR A 125 9.70 5.78 10.92
CA TYR A 125 10.77 5.39 11.84
C TYR A 125 11.42 6.59 12.53
N GLU A 126 11.63 7.71 11.85
CA GLU A 126 12.15 8.93 12.48
C GLU A 126 11.21 9.45 13.57
N ASN A 127 9.90 9.52 13.29
CA ASN A 127 8.90 9.96 14.26
C ASN A 127 8.76 9.00 15.46
N LEU A 128 9.14 7.73 15.29
CA LEU A 128 9.20 6.74 16.37
C LEU A 128 10.56 6.73 17.10
N GLY A 129 11.50 7.62 16.75
CA GLY A 129 12.85 7.66 17.35
C GLY A 129 13.81 6.57 16.87
N ASN A 130 13.45 5.83 15.82
CA ASN A 130 14.19 4.71 15.27
C ASN A 130 15.04 5.11 14.05
N SER A 131 15.89 6.14 14.20
CA SER A 131 16.69 6.72 13.11
C SER A 131 17.60 5.72 12.38
N HIS A 132 18.09 4.68 13.06
CA HIS A 132 18.83 3.58 12.43
C HIS A 132 17.98 2.80 11.41
N LEU A 133 16.71 2.55 11.73
CA LEU A 133 15.79 1.88 10.81
C LEU A 133 15.41 2.80 9.64
N ALA A 134 15.21 4.09 9.90
CA ALA A 134 15.01 5.08 8.84
C ALA A 134 16.19 5.12 7.86
N SER A 135 17.43 5.09 8.37
CA SER A 135 18.65 5.00 7.55
C SER A 135 18.67 3.75 6.68
N LYS A 136 18.31 2.58 7.22
CA LYS A 136 18.20 1.34 6.43
C LYS A 136 17.17 1.44 5.32
N VAL A 137 16.01 2.08 5.56
CA VAL A 137 15.00 2.30 4.52
C VAL A 137 15.56 3.23 3.42
N ARG A 138 16.22 4.32 3.79
CA ARG A 138 16.86 5.24 2.83
C ARG A 138 17.93 4.56 1.98
N GLN A 139 18.73 3.66 2.56
CA GLN A 139 19.70 2.84 1.81
C GLN A 139 19.01 1.92 0.79
N ARG A 140 17.85 1.35 1.13
CA ARG A 140 17.05 0.56 0.17
C ARG A 140 16.56 1.44 -0.98
N THR A 141 16.09 2.66 -0.70
CA THR A 141 15.70 3.63 -1.74
C THR A 141 16.83 3.83 -2.76
N GLN A 142 18.05 4.10 -2.28
CA GLN A 142 19.21 4.32 -3.15
C GLN A 142 19.53 3.10 -4.01
N LYS A 143 19.43 1.88 -3.46
CA LYS A 143 19.63 0.64 -4.22
C LYS A 143 18.64 0.52 -5.38
N PHE A 144 17.37 0.86 -5.17
CA PHE A 144 16.35 0.80 -6.23
C PHE A 144 16.47 1.96 -7.23
N GLN A 145 16.94 3.14 -6.81
CA GLN A 145 17.27 4.26 -7.72
C GLN A 145 18.51 3.98 -8.58
N GLY A 146 19.49 3.24 -8.06
CA GLY A 146 20.66 2.83 -8.84
C GLY A 146 20.36 1.77 -9.89
N GLN A 147 19.26 1.02 -9.73
CA GLN A 147 18.82 -0.02 -10.66
C GLN A 147 18.01 0.51 -11.85
N THR A 148 17.63 1.79 -11.85
CA THR A 148 16.93 2.44 -12.98
C THR A 148 17.85 2.88 -14.13
N VAL A 149 19.15 2.58 -14.08
CA VAL A 149 20.13 2.91 -15.14
C VAL A 149 20.85 1.65 -15.62
N THR A 150 20.23 0.92 -16.55
CA THR A 150 20.88 0.09 -17.59
C THR A 150 19.86 -0.28 -18.65
#